data_AF-A0A6J4PWM7-F1
#
_entry.id   AF-A0A6J4PWM7-F1
#
_cell.length_a   1.000
_cell.length_b   1.000
_cell.length_c   1.000
_cell.angle_alpha   90.00
_cell.angle_beta   90.00
_cell.angle_gamma   90.00
#
_symmetry.space_group_name_H-M   'P 1'
#
loop_
_entity.id
_entity.type
_entity.pdbx_description
1 polymer ?
#
loop_
_entity_poly.entity_id
_entity_poly.type
_entity_poly.pdbx_seq_one_letter_code
_entity_poly.pdbx_strand_id
1 'polypeptide(L)' 'KEAAERVGMTMDDMKERFAKNIPLKRFGRVEDIANVVAFLVSDDASYISGETIYVAGGPSSSVI' A
#
# COMPACT_ATOMS: atom_id res chain seq x y z
N LYS A 1 -16.54 -17.36 5.55
CA LYS A 1 -15.98 -18.73 5.45
C LYS A 1 -16.16 -19.36 4.06
N GLU A 2 -17.06 -18.88 3.19
CA GLU A 2 -17.36 -19.54 1.90
C GLU A 2 -16.53 -19.06 0.68
N ALA A 3 -15.81 -17.94 0.74
CA ALA A 3 -15.01 -17.48 -0.41
C ALA A 3 -13.66 -18.20 -0.57
N ALA A 4 -13.21 -18.95 0.46
CA ALA A 4 -11.90 -19.60 0.51
C ALA A 4 -11.92 -21.06 -0.01
N GLU A 5 -13.08 -21.68 -0.19
CA GLU A 5 -13.17 -23.10 -0.61
C GLU A 5 -13.20 -23.30 -2.14
N ARG A 6 -13.41 -22.25 -2.95
CA ARG A 6 -13.50 -22.38 -4.42
C ARG A 6 -12.14 -22.39 -5.14
N VAL A 7 -11.06 -22.09 -4.43
CA VAL A 7 -9.70 -22.12 -4.95
C VAL A 7 -8.86 -22.65 -3.81
N GLY A 8 -8.29 -23.85 -3.91
CA GLY A 8 -7.46 -24.48 -2.87
C GLY A 8 -6.12 -23.75 -2.63
N MET A 9 -6.19 -22.46 -2.31
CA MET A 9 -5.08 -21.57 -2.02
C MET A 9 -5.13 -21.15 -0.57
N THR A 10 -3.98 -21.20 0.08
CA THR A 10 -3.83 -20.74 1.45
C THR A 10 -3.85 -19.20 1.53
N MET A 11 -4.04 -18.66 2.72
CA MET A 11 -4.06 -17.21 2.91
C MET A 11 -2.72 -16.54 2.60
N ASP A 12 -1.63 -17.30 2.67
CA ASP A 12 -0.29 -16.83 2.31
C ASP A 12 -0.05 -16.90 0.78
N ASP A 13 -0.61 -17.90 0.09
CA ASP A 13 -0.60 -17.94 -1.38
C ASP A 13 -1.35 -16.74 -1.98
N MET A 14 -2.47 -16.35 -1.36
CA MET A 14 -3.20 -15.15 -1.76
C MET A 14 -2.34 -13.89 -1.55
N LYS A 15 -1.71 -13.75 -0.38
CA LYS A 15 -0.83 -12.61 -0.09
C LYS A 15 0.32 -12.50 -1.09
N GLU A 16 1.03 -13.59 -1.38
CA GLU A 16 2.11 -13.57 -2.36
C GLU A 16 1.62 -13.17 -3.74
N ARG A 17 0.44 -13.67 -4.14
CA ARG A 17 -0.14 -13.37 -5.44
C ARG A 17 -0.55 -11.90 -5.57
N PHE A 18 -1.05 -11.29 -4.51
CA PHE A 18 -1.34 -9.85 -4.48
C PHE A 18 -0.06 -9.01 -4.41
N ALA A 19 0.94 -9.44 -3.64
CA ALA A 19 2.23 -8.76 -3.55
C ALA A 19 2.93 -8.68 -4.91
N LYS A 20 2.81 -9.70 -5.78
CA LYS A 20 3.36 -9.69 -7.15
C LYS A 20 2.83 -8.54 -8.02
N ASN A 21 1.62 -8.06 -7.75
CA ASN A 21 1.00 -6.97 -8.51
C ASN A 21 1.35 -5.58 -7.94
N ILE A 22 1.97 -5.51 -6.77
CA ILE A 22 2.47 -4.27 -6.18
C ILE A 22 3.88 -4.02 -6.73
N PRO A 23 4.21 -2.83 -7.25
CA PRO A 23 5.55 -2.55 -7.78
C PRO A 23 6.69 -2.78 -6.77
N LEU A 24 6.47 -2.45 -5.49
CA LEU A 24 7.39 -2.74 -4.40
C LEU A 24 7.40 -4.22 -3.94
N LYS A 25 6.58 -5.08 -4.55
CA LYS A 25 6.48 -6.52 -4.28
C LYS A 25 6.23 -6.89 -2.83
N ARG A 26 5.64 -5.98 -2.06
CA ARG A 26 5.30 -6.16 -0.65
C ARG A 26 4.01 -5.45 -0.32
N PHE A 27 3.34 -5.94 0.72
CA PHE A 27 2.26 -5.16 1.33
C PHE A 27 2.82 -3.92 2.04
N GLY A 28 2.00 -2.87 2.03
CA GLY A 28 2.19 -1.72 2.90
C GLY A 28 2.17 -2.17 4.36
N ARG A 29 3.03 -1.57 5.16
CA ARG A 29 3.05 -1.73 6.61
C ARG A 29 2.46 -0.49 7.25
N VAL A 30 2.06 -0.61 8.51
CA VAL A 30 1.54 0.53 9.28
C VAL A 30 2.58 1.65 9.34
N GLU A 31 3.86 1.28 9.44
CA GLU A 31 4.98 2.21 9.45
C GLU A 31 5.08 3.07 8.17
N ASP A 32 4.69 2.56 7.01
CA ASP A 32 4.75 3.34 5.76
C ASP A 32 3.82 4.55 5.81
N ILE A 33 2.64 4.38 6.40
CA ILE A 33 1.66 5.46 6.57
C ILE A 33 2.09 6.37 7.73
N ALA A 34 2.52 5.78 8.85
CA ALA A 34 2.94 6.53 10.04
C ALA A 34 4.10 7.50 9.72
N ASN A 35 5.08 7.07 8.92
CA ASN A 35 6.20 7.91 8.51
C ASN A 35 5.77 9.10 7.65
N VAL A 36 4.82 8.90 6.73
CA VAL A 36 4.28 10.00 5.90
C VAL A 36 3.50 10.98 6.76
N VAL A 37 2.68 10.49 7.70
CA VAL A 37 1.97 11.35 8.65
C VAL A 37 2.95 12.11 9.53
N ALA A 38 4.00 11.46 10.03
CA ALA A 38 5.04 12.09 10.84
C ALA A 38 5.75 13.23 10.10
N PHE A 39 6.02 13.07 8.81
CA PHE A 39 6.55 14.13 7.96
C PHE A 39 5.56 15.29 7.80
N LEU A 40 4.29 15.00 7.51
CA LEU A 40 3.26 16.03 7.30
C LEU A 40 2.96 16.88 8.53
N VAL A 41 3.19 16.36 9.74
CA VAL A 41 3.04 17.13 10.98
C VAL A 41 4.32 17.83 11.43
N SER A 42 5.43 17.65 10.71
CA SER A 42 6.71 18.29 11.01
C SER A 42 6.82 19.68 10.41
N ASP A 43 7.75 20.48 10.92
CA ASP A 43 8.02 21.84 10.42
C ASP A 43 8.48 21.86 8.94
N ASP A 44 9.07 20.76 8.47
CA ASP A 44 9.54 20.59 7.09
C ASP A 44 8.37 20.58 6.08
N ALA A 45 7.16 20.24 6.53
CA ALA A 45 5.94 20.25 5.72
C ALA A 45 5.13 21.55 5.86
N SER A 46 5.68 22.61 6.46
CA SER A 46 4.96 23.86 6.79
C SER A 46 4.29 24.59 5.62
N TYR A 47 4.69 24.28 4.38
CA TYR A 47 4.11 24.87 3.17
C TYR A 47 3.22 23.89 2.37
N ILE A 48 3.00 22.69 2.87
CA ILE A 48 2.17 21.66 2.23
C ILE A 48 0.76 21.73 2.81
N SER A 49 -0.21 22.07 1.98
CA SER A 49 -1.63 22.06 2.35
C SER A 49 -2.52 21.76 1.15
N GLY A 50 -3.67 21.13 1.38
CA GLY A 50 -4.64 20.78 0.32
C GLY A 50 -4.24 19.62 -0.58
N GLU A 51 -3.13 18.94 -0.31
CA GLU A 51 -2.62 17.82 -1.11
C GLU A 51 -3.12 16.46 -0.61
N THR A 52 -3.27 15.48 -1.52
CA THR A 52 -3.65 14.10 -1.18
C THR A 52 -2.50 13.15 -1.52
N ILE A 53 -1.84 12.59 -0.50
CA ILE A 53 -0.70 11.69 -0.68
C ILE A 53 -1.14 10.23 -0.63
N TYR A 54 -0.86 9.49 -1.72
CA TYR A 54 -1.15 8.06 -1.81
C TYR A 54 0.05 7.22 -1.35
N VAL A 55 -0.10 6.53 -0.22
CA VAL A 55 0.90 5.59 0.32
C VAL A 55 0.58 4.17 -0.15
N ALA A 56 0.76 3.91 -1.45
CA ALA A 56 0.30 2.67 -2.11
C ALA A 56 1.42 1.74 -2.60
N GLY A 57 2.70 2.10 -2.40
CA GLY A 57 3.83 1.26 -2.82
C GLY A 57 4.00 1.12 -4.35
N GLY A 58 3.47 2.10 -5.10
CA GLY A 58 3.51 2.19 -6.55
C GLY A 58 2.12 2.53 -7.15
N PRO A 59 2.03 3.13 -8.34
CA PRO A 59 0.75 3.51 -8.93
C PRO A 59 -0.06 2.27 -9.35
N SER A 60 -1.38 2.34 -9.20
CA SER A 60 -2.34 1.32 -9.68
C SER A 60 -2.52 1.31 -11.20
N SER A 61 -1.83 2.19 -11.93
CA SER A 61 -1.89 2.29 -13.38
C SER A 61 -0.54 2.73 -13.92
N SER A 62 0.31 1.78 -14.30
CA SER A 62 1.21 2.01 -15.43
C SER A 62 0.38 1.89 -16.69
N VAL A 63 -0.23 2.99 -17.12
CA VAL A 63 -0.64 3.21 -18.51
C VAL A 63 -0.16 4.61 -18.83
N ILE A 64 0.72 4.66 -19.83
CA ILE A 64 1.13 5.88 -20.54
C ILE A 64 -0.04 6.31 -21.42
#